data_AF-A0A846I8C5-F1
#
_entry.id   AF-A0A846I8C5-F1
#
_cell.length_a   1.000
_cell.length_b   1.000
_cell.length_c   1.000
_cell.angle_alpha   90.00
_cell.angle_beta   90.00
_cell.angle_gamma   90.00
#
_symmetry.space_group_name_H-M   'P 1'
#
loop_
_entity.id
_entity.type
_entity.pdbx_description
1 polymer ?
#
loop_
_entity_poly.entity_id
_entity_poly.type
_entity_poly.pdbx_seq_one_letter_code
_entity_poly.pdbx_strand_id
1 'polypeptide(L)'
;MEKMYKFPLKMHVGAPDVACVKEGQEVKRGECIAEPNGLGAKIHTSVSGIVEKITDAEIIIKADENGSKDFVKIKECDNILETIAEAGIVGAGGAGFPTHIKLKADIPDGYVIANCVECEPALHHNITFIEKEPDTIIKGLRYAMKATNAPKGYIAIKCKHENAIKILKDHLKGASDIEVKELQDIYPMGEERAIIHAILGKWLEPTQLPLEAKCVVINGETLANITRAVEDRKPVIDKDITIIGKLKTGNKPNVLFDVPVGTPIHDLIEECGGIDGEFGEVVIGGPYTGKAGDIKESVVTKMSGGAIVTIQLPEYKGPLGLLVCACGANEERLRDIASKMKAEVVGVTKCKNVEEIRGANKCKTPGDCPGQVAGIMKLKKDGAKRILISNCSDCSNTVMCCAPNLGIPVYHHTDHVFRTIDHTLTRRLPIDKK
;
A
#
# COMPACT_ATOMS: atom_id res chain seq x y z
N MET A 1 -18.66 -18.01 -19.53
CA MET A 1 -18.52 -18.56 -18.17
C MET A 1 -18.81 -17.40 -17.24
N GLU A 2 -19.93 -17.47 -16.53
CA GLU A 2 -20.44 -16.37 -15.72
C GLU A 2 -19.44 -16.05 -14.59
N LYS A 3 -18.95 -14.81 -14.53
CA LYS A 3 -17.87 -14.41 -13.62
C LYS A 3 -18.45 -13.67 -12.42
N MET A 4 -18.08 -14.11 -11.22
CA MET A 4 -18.50 -13.51 -9.96
C MET A 4 -17.48 -12.48 -9.49
N TYR A 5 -17.95 -11.30 -9.13
CA TYR A 5 -17.16 -10.22 -8.54
C TYR A 5 -17.62 -9.99 -7.10
N LYS A 6 -16.68 -9.88 -6.18
CA LYS A 6 -16.98 -9.63 -4.76
C LYS A 6 -16.51 -8.24 -4.38
N PHE A 7 -17.38 -7.47 -3.74
CA PHE A 7 -17.11 -6.12 -3.27
C PHE A 7 -17.18 -6.11 -1.74
N PRO A 8 -16.04 -6.31 -1.04
CA PRO A 8 -15.96 -6.12 0.40
C PRO A 8 -16.51 -4.75 0.82
N LEU A 9 -17.39 -4.73 1.82
CA LEU A 9 -17.95 -3.49 2.38
C LEU A 9 -16.92 -2.72 3.22
N LYS A 10 -15.80 -3.36 3.59
CA LYS A 10 -14.68 -2.73 4.30
C LYS A 10 -13.51 -2.45 3.34
N MET A 11 -13.57 -1.34 2.61
CA MET A 11 -12.48 -0.86 1.73
C MET A 11 -11.81 0.44 2.21
N HIS A 12 -11.91 0.72 3.51
CA HIS A 12 -11.32 1.90 4.15
C HIS A 12 -11.17 1.74 5.66
N VAL A 13 -10.60 2.76 6.30
CA VAL A 13 -10.29 2.76 7.74
C VAL A 13 -11.53 2.72 8.65
N GLY A 14 -12.63 3.43 8.31
CA GLY A 14 -13.85 3.45 9.16
C GLY A 14 -14.76 2.24 8.95
N ALA A 15 -15.92 2.18 9.62
CA ALA A 15 -16.79 1.00 9.66
C ALA A 15 -17.17 0.46 8.26
N PRO A 16 -17.55 -0.82 8.11
CA PRO A 16 -18.05 -1.33 6.83
C PRO A 16 -19.20 -0.47 6.28
N ASP A 17 -19.21 -0.28 4.96
CA ASP A 17 -20.27 0.42 4.23
C ASP A 17 -21.59 -0.34 4.29
N VAL A 18 -22.68 0.38 4.05
CA VAL A 18 -24.03 -0.17 4.00
C VAL A 18 -24.46 -0.26 2.55
N ALA A 19 -24.83 -1.46 2.10
CA ALA A 19 -25.32 -1.67 0.74
C ALA A 19 -26.55 -0.79 0.45
N CYS A 20 -26.57 -0.12 -0.70
CA CYS A 20 -27.69 0.69 -1.18
C CYS A 20 -28.45 0.05 -2.36
N VAL A 21 -28.14 -1.21 -2.67
CA VAL A 21 -28.78 -2.05 -3.69
C VAL A 21 -29.43 -3.28 -3.05
N LYS A 22 -30.18 -4.06 -3.83
CA LYS A 22 -30.88 -5.27 -3.37
C LYS A 22 -30.47 -6.50 -4.18
N GLU A 23 -30.56 -7.69 -3.58
CA GLU A 23 -30.41 -8.95 -4.31
C GLU A 23 -31.42 -9.04 -5.47
N GLY A 24 -30.96 -9.52 -6.62
CA GLY A 24 -31.70 -9.54 -7.88
C GLY A 24 -31.74 -8.22 -8.65
N GLN A 25 -31.18 -7.13 -8.12
CA GLN A 25 -31.11 -5.84 -8.81
C GLN A 25 -30.08 -5.89 -9.95
N GLU A 26 -30.46 -5.41 -11.14
CA GLU A 26 -29.51 -5.08 -12.21
C GLU A 26 -28.75 -3.81 -11.85
N VAL A 27 -27.43 -3.85 -12.01
CA VAL A 27 -26.53 -2.73 -11.76
C VAL A 27 -25.63 -2.51 -12.96
N LYS A 28 -25.23 -1.25 -13.18
CA LYS A 28 -24.31 -0.88 -14.25
C LYS A 28 -22.93 -0.55 -13.70
N ARG A 29 -21.86 -0.87 -14.45
CA ARG A 29 -20.49 -0.44 -14.13
C ARG A 29 -20.47 1.06 -13.81
N GLY A 30 -19.85 1.44 -12.69
CA GLY A 30 -19.82 2.82 -12.17
C GLY A 30 -20.98 3.19 -11.24
N GLU A 31 -22.03 2.36 -11.11
CA GLU A 31 -23.14 2.62 -10.21
C GLU A 31 -22.72 2.44 -8.74
N CYS A 32 -23.19 3.33 -7.87
CA CYS A 32 -22.95 3.25 -6.42
C CYS A 32 -23.75 2.09 -5.83
N ILE A 33 -23.07 1.17 -5.15
CA ILE A 33 -23.67 -0.05 -4.57
C ILE A 33 -23.61 -0.07 -3.04
N ALA A 34 -22.77 0.75 -2.41
CA ALA A 34 -22.76 0.93 -0.97
C ALA A 34 -22.33 2.34 -0.57
N GLU A 35 -22.90 2.83 0.53
CA GLU A 35 -22.59 4.13 1.11
C GLU A 35 -21.93 4.00 2.49
N PRO A 36 -21.04 4.94 2.86
CA PRO A 36 -20.33 4.86 4.12
C PRO A 36 -21.20 5.21 5.33
N ASN A 37 -21.08 4.39 6.37
CA ASN A 37 -21.65 4.68 7.68
C ASN A 37 -20.65 5.48 8.53
N GLY A 38 -20.65 6.81 8.36
CA GLY A 38 -19.72 7.72 9.04
C GLY A 38 -18.41 7.90 8.28
N LEU A 39 -17.27 7.58 8.91
CA LEU A 39 -15.96 7.72 8.28
C LEU A 39 -15.80 6.66 7.17
N GLY A 40 -15.81 7.08 5.90
CA GLY A 40 -15.69 6.13 4.80
C GLY A 40 -15.76 6.76 3.41
N ALA A 41 -15.94 5.93 2.39
CA ALA A 41 -16.05 6.37 1.00
C ALA A 41 -16.86 5.37 0.17
N LYS A 42 -17.84 5.88 -0.59
CA LYS A 42 -18.78 5.12 -1.42
C LYS A 42 -18.14 4.00 -2.23
N ILE A 43 -18.76 2.84 -2.31
CA ILE A 43 -18.35 1.74 -3.18
C ILE A 43 -19.20 1.73 -4.44
N HIS A 44 -18.53 1.66 -5.59
CA HIS A 44 -19.17 1.56 -6.90
C HIS A 44 -18.84 0.20 -7.51
N THR A 45 -19.79 -0.38 -8.24
CA THR A 45 -19.52 -1.63 -8.96
C THR A 45 -18.59 -1.37 -10.14
N SER A 46 -17.63 -2.26 -10.35
CA SER A 46 -16.74 -2.25 -11.49
C SER A 46 -17.28 -3.04 -12.69
N VAL A 47 -18.45 -3.66 -12.55
CA VAL A 47 -19.06 -4.48 -13.60
C VAL A 47 -20.56 -4.21 -13.69
N SER A 48 -21.10 -4.39 -14.89
CA SER A 48 -22.55 -4.50 -15.09
C SER A 48 -22.98 -5.96 -14.88
N GLY A 49 -24.17 -6.15 -14.33
CA GLY A 49 -24.74 -7.46 -14.10
C GLY A 49 -25.82 -7.45 -13.03
N ILE A 50 -25.99 -8.57 -12.34
CA ILE A 50 -27.04 -8.76 -11.34
C ILE A 50 -26.40 -8.95 -9.96
N VAL A 51 -26.93 -8.24 -8.95
CA VAL A 51 -26.56 -8.46 -7.55
C VAL A 51 -27.04 -9.85 -7.13
N GLU A 52 -26.12 -10.79 -7.03
CA GLU A 52 -26.44 -12.18 -6.67
C GLU A 52 -26.72 -12.31 -5.18
N LYS A 53 -25.89 -11.68 -4.34
CA LYS A 53 -25.95 -11.84 -2.90
C LYS A 53 -25.41 -10.61 -2.16
N ILE A 54 -26.03 -10.28 -1.03
CA ILE A 54 -25.57 -9.26 -0.09
C ILE A 54 -25.35 -9.91 1.27
N THR A 55 -24.21 -9.63 1.89
CA THR A 55 -23.89 -10.07 3.26
C THR A 55 -23.42 -8.89 4.09
N ASP A 56 -23.24 -9.08 5.39
CA ASP A 56 -22.66 -8.06 6.28
C ASP A 56 -21.19 -7.71 5.92
N ALA A 57 -20.52 -8.54 5.12
CA ALA A 57 -19.12 -8.38 4.77
C ALA A 57 -18.90 -7.88 3.33
N GLU A 58 -19.76 -8.26 2.38
CA GLU A 58 -19.55 -8.02 0.95
C GLU A 58 -20.84 -8.07 0.13
N ILE A 59 -20.78 -7.45 -1.05
CA ILE A 59 -21.77 -7.57 -2.13
C ILE A 59 -21.17 -8.44 -3.24
N ILE A 60 -21.92 -9.42 -3.73
CA ILE A 60 -21.50 -10.31 -4.81
C ILE A 60 -22.33 -9.99 -6.05
N ILE A 61 -21.66 -9.69 -7.17
CA ILE A 61 -22.28 -9.38 -8.45
C ILE A 61 -21.89 -10.44 -9.47
N LYS A 62 -22.89 -11.00 -10.14
CA LYS A 62 -22.74 -11.86 -11.29
C LYS A 62 -22.65 -10.98 -12.53
N ALA A 63 -21.46 -10.90 -13.13
CA ALA A 63 -21.19 -10.01 -14.25
C ALA A 63 -21.76 -10.53 -15.58
N ASP A 64 -22.18 -9.61 -16.45
CA ASP A 64 -22.60 -9.91 -17.82
C ASP A 64 -21.42 -10.43 -18.66
N GLU A 65 -21.64 -11.44 -19.51
CA GLU A 65 -20.56 -12.06 -20.31
C GLU A 65 -19.87 -11.09 -21.29
N ASN A 66 -20.57 -10.04 -21.72
CA ASN A 66 -20.05 -8.99 -22.63
C ASN A 66 -20.31 -7.59 -22.06
N GLY A 67 -20.08 -7.39 -20.76
CA GLY A 67 -20.29 -6.10 -20.11
C GLY A 67 -19.53 -4.95 -20.79
N SER A 68 -20.20 -3.82 -21.01
CA SER A 68 -19.57 -2.61 -21.58
C SER A 68 -18.45 -2.09 -20.67
N LYS A 69 -17.42 -1.50 -21.26
CA LYS A 69 -16.40 -0.72 -20.54
C LYS A 69 -16.90 0.66 -20.12
N ASP A 70 -18.00 1.12 -20.72
CA ASP A 70 -18.66 2.36 -20.32
C ASP A 70 -19.09 2.29 -18.86
N PHE A 71 -19.06 3.43 -18.20
CA PHE A 71 -19.44 3.54 -16.80
C PHE A 71 -20.47 4.66 -16.60
N VAL A 72 -21.32 4.46 -15.60
CA VAL A 72 -22.18 5.51 -15.07
C VAL A 72 -21.30 6.57 -14.43
N LYS A 73 -21.36 7.79 -14.98
CA LYS A 73 -20.66 8.95 -14.42
C LYS A 73 -21.26 9.29 -13.07
N ILE A 74 -20.41 9.67 -12.12
CA ILE A 74 -20.88 10.25 -10.86
C ILE A 74 -21.67 11.53 -11.12
N LYS A 75 -22.56 11.89 -10.19
CA LYS A 75 -23.31 13.14 -10.29
C LYS A 75 -22.36 14.34 -10.36
N GLU A 76 -22.82 15.40 -11.02
CA GLU A 76 -22.12 16.68 -10.99
C GLU A 76 -22.14 17.23 -9.57
N CYS A 77 -21.01 17.79 -9.13
CA CYS A 77 -20.82 18.30 -7.78
C CYS A 77 -20.30 19.74 -7.86
N ASP A 78 -20.53 20.52 -6.82
CA ASP A 78 -20.24 21.96 -6.83
C ASP A 78 -18.75 22.26 -6.65
N ASN A 79 -18.01 21.34 -6.01
CA ASN A 79 -16.60 21.51 -5.73
C ASN A 79 -15.82 20.18 -5.76
N ILE A 80 -14.49 20.31 -5.79
CA ILE A 80 -13.55 19.19 -5.88
C ILE A 80 -13.72 18.20 -4.73
N LEU A 81 -13.96 18.67 -3.50
CA LEU A 81 -14.09 17.79 -2.34
C LEU A 81 -15.33 16.90 -2.42
N GLU A 82 -16.45 17.45 -2.89
CA GLU A 82 -17.67 16.69 -3.15
C GLU A 82 -17.49 15.71 -4.30
N THR A 83 -16.83 16.10 -5.39
CA THR A 83 -16.50 15.18 -6.50
C THR A 83 -15.66 14.00 -6.00
N ILE A 84 -14.66 14.25 -5.16
CA ILE A 84 -13.79 13.21 -4.57
C ILE A 84 -14.58 12.29 -3.63
N ALA A 85 -15.48 12.85 -2.84
CA ALA A 85 -16.36 12.09 -1.94
C ALA A 85 -17.33 11.20 -2.73
N GLU A 86 -17.96 11.77 -3.75
CA GLU A 86 -18.91 11.08 -4.62
C GLU A 86 -18.24 9.97 -5.42
N ALA A 87 -17.03 10.18 -5.94
CA ALA A 87 -16.24 9.15 -6.63
C ALA A 87 -15.79 7.99 -5.71
N GLY A 88 -15.94 8.13 -4.39
CA GLY A 88 -15.52 7.13 -3.43
C GLY A 88 -14.01 6.97 -3.34
N ILE A 89 -13.26 8.07 -3.46
CA ILE A 89 -11.78 8.04 -3.47
C ILE A 89 -11.24 7.87 -2.04
N VAL A 90 -10.36 6.87 -1.90
CA VAL A 90 -9.58 6.61 -0.70
C VAL A 90 -8.09 6.67 -1.00
N GLY A 91 -7.26 6.79 0.05
CA GLY A 91 -5.81 6.62 -0.05
C GLY A 91 -5.45 5.22 -0.54
N ALA A 92 -4.98 5.10 -1.79
CA ALA A 92 -4.67 3.84 -2.45
C ALA A 92 -3.41 3.15 -1.89
N GLY A 93 -2.50 3.93 -1.28
CA GLY A 93 -1.22 3.45 -0.75
C GLY A 93 -1.26 2.81 0.64
N GLY A 94 -2.42 2.35 1.14
CA GLY A 94 -2.48 1.71 2.46
C GLY A 94 -3.88 1.66 3.07
N ALA A 95 -4.05 2.27 4.25
CA ALA A 95 -5.21 2.09 5.13
C ALA A 95 -6.57 2.61 4.58
N GLY A 96 -6.62 3.12 3.34
CA GLY A 96 -7.85 3.59 2.72
C GLY A 96 -8.50 4.76 3.44
N PHE A 97 -7.73 5.75 3.90
CA PHE A 97 -8.32 6.95 4.50
C PHE A 97 -9.11 7.76 3.43
N PRO A 98 -10.35 8.23 3.70
CA PRO A 98 -11.13 8.98 2.72
C PRO A 98 -10.44 10.27 2.27
N THR A 99 -10.19 10.40 0.97
CA THR A 99 -9.35 11.47 0.42
C THR A 99 -9.98 12.84 0.58
N HIS A 100 -11.31 12.93 0.43
CA HIS A 100 -12.04 14.20 0.61
C HIS A 100 -11.90 14.76 2.03
N ILE A 101 -11.80 13.90 3.06
CA ILE A 101 -11.56 14.36 4.44
C ILE A 101 -10.14 14.88 4.60
N LYS A 102 -9.16 14.17 4.01
CA LYS A 102 -7.75 14.59 4.08
C LYS A 102 -7.51 15.93 3.38
N LEU A 103 -8.26 16.21 2.31
CA LEU A 103 -8.17 17.46 1.54
C LEU A 103 -9.07 18.60 2.05
N LYS A 104 -9.84 18.42 3.13
CA LYS A 104 -10.54 19.53 3.81
C LYS A 104 -9.58 20.52 4.51
N ALA A 105 -8.30 20.18 4.61
CA ALA A 105 -7.30 21.05 5.20
C ALA A 105 -7.15 22.34 4.39
N ASP A 106 -7.03 23.48 5.09
CA ASP A 106 -6.72 24.77 4.48
C ASP A 106 -5.28 25.16 4.83
N ILE A 107 -4.41 25.26 3.81
CA ILE A 107 -2.97 25.47 3.95
C ILE A 107 -2.45 26.52 2.95
N PRO A 108 -2.87 27.80 3.06
CA PRO A 108 -2.49 28.87 2.13
C PRO A 108 -0.98 29.18 2.08
N ASP A 109 -0.24 28.77 3.10
CA ASP A 109 1.24 28.87 3.15
C ASP A 109 1.93 27.50 3.11
N GLY A 110 1.24 26.47 2.65
CA GLY A 110 1.65 25.08 2.76
C GLY A 110 1.98 24.38 1.45
N TYR A 111 2.01 23.04 1.52
CA TYR A 111 2.43 22.18 0.43
C TYR A 111 1.53 20.96 0.29
N VAL A 112 1.21 20.56 -0.94
CA VAL A 112 0.70 19.20 -1.21
C VAL A 112 1.86 18.35 -1.72
N ILE A 113 2.07 17.18 -1.11
CA ILE A 113 3.13 16.26 -1.48
C ILE A 113 2.52 15.03 -2.13
N ALA A 114 2.76 14.85 -3.43
CA ALA A 114 2.51 13.61 -4.14
C ALA A 114 3.55 12.56 -3.72
N ASN A 115 3.10 11.54 -3.00
CA ASN A 115 3.89 10.38 -2.63
C ASN A 115 3.92 9.39 -3.81
N CYS A 116 4.97 9.51 -4.61
CA CYS A 116 5.28 8.68 -5.78
C CYS A 116 6.47 7.74 -5.49
N VAL A 117 6.66 7.37 -4.21
CA VAL A 117 7.85 6.65 -3.74
C VAL A 117 7.80 5.15 -4.07
N GLU A 118 6.60 4.57 -4.19
CA GLU A 118 6.35 3.12 -4.32
C GLU A 118 7.31 2.29 -3.45
N CYS A 119 7.10 2.38 -2.14
CA CYS A 119 8.14 1.96 -1.20
C CYS A 119 8.22 0.44 -1.01
N GLU A 120 7.11 -0.27 -1.23
CA GLU A 120 7.04 -1.72 -1.15
C GLU A 120 7.83 -2.37 -2.30
N PRO A 121 8.93 -3.09 -2.01
CA PRO A 121 9.67 -3.78 -3.05
C PRO A 121 8.79 -4.78 -3.79
N ALA A 122 9.14 -5.17 -5.01
CA ALA A 122 8.34 -6.06 -5.87
C ALA A 122 7.06 -5.44 -6.47
N LEU A 123 6.59 -4.29 -6.00
CA LEU A 123 5.51 -3.54 -6.64
C LEU A 123 6.10 -2.57 -7.66
N HIS A 124 5.48 -2.49 -8.84
CA HIS A 124 5.98 -1.70 -9.97
C HIS A 124 4.90 -0.86 -10.66
N HIS A 125 3.64 -0.99 -10.24
CA HIS A 125 2.50 -0.42 -10.93
C HIS A 125 2.49 1.11 -10.88
N ASN A 126 2.83 1.74 -9.73
CA ASN A 126 2.82 3.20 -9.64
C ASN A 126 3.95 3.83 -10.45
N ILE A 127 5.17 3.28 -10.39
CA ILE A 127 6.28 3.82 -11.18
C ILE A 127 6.02 3.64 -12.67
N THR A 128 5.49 2.49 -13.09
CA THR A 128 5.13 2.26 -14.49
C THR A 128 3.99 3.18 -14.93
N PHE A 129 3.02 3.47 -14.06
CA PHE A 129 1.96 4.44 -14.32
C PHE A 129 2.53 5.86 -14.49
N ILE A 130 3.45 6.30 -13.62
CA ILE A 130 4.12 7.61 -13.72
C ILE A 130 4.85 7.76 -15.05
N GLU A 131 5.52 6.72 -15.53
CA GLU A 131 6.25 6.77 -16.80
C GLU A 131 5.32 6.82 -18.02
N LYS A 132 4.12 6.25 -17.92
CA LYS A 132 3.13 6.22 -19.00
C LYS A 132 2.23 7.45 -19.05
N GLU A 133 1.73 7.87 -17.89
CA GLU A 133 0.72 8.94 -17.74
C GLU A 133 1.09 9.95 -16.64
N PRO A 134 2.25 10.62 -16.74
CA PRO A 134 2.71 11.58 -15.74
C PRO A 134 1.72 12.75 -15.55
N ASP A 135 1.08 13.21 -16.64
CA ASP A 135 0.15 14.33 -16.62
C ASP A 135 -1.07 14.09 -15.75
N THR A 136 -1.55 12.83 -15.70
CA THR A 136 -2.71 12.45 -14.88
C THR A 136 -2.42 12.69 -13.40
N ILE A 137 -1.19 12.43 -12.94
CA ILE A 137 -0.77 12.69 -11.55
C ILE A 137 -0.55 14.20 -11.32
N ILE A 138 0.10 14.89 -12.25
CA ILE A 138 0.39 16.32 -12.14
C ILE A 138 -0.91 17.13 -12.05
N LYS A 139 -1.91 16.83 -12.89
CA LYS A 139 -3.25 17.43 -12.81
C LYS A 139 -3.92 17.14 -11.46
N GLY A 140 -3.84 15.91 -10.99
CA GLY A 140 -4.39 15.48 -9.71
C GLY A 140 -3.77 16.25 -8.54
N LEU A 141 -2.45 16.46 -8.59
CA LEU A 141 -1.72 17.30 -7.64
C LEU A 141 -2.24 18.73 -7.65
N ARG A 142 -2.45 19.33 -8.84
CA ARG A 142 -3.04 20.68 -8.95
C ARG A 142 -4.45 20.77 -8.41
N TYR A 143 -5.30 19.75 -8.63
CA TYR A 143 -6.63 19.70 -8.02
C TYR A 143 -6.56 19.60 -6.50
N ALA A 144 -5.66 18.78 -5.96
CA ALA A 144 -5.43 18.70 -4.52
C ALA A 144 -4.89 20.01 -3.93
N MET A 145 -3.98 20.70 -4.63
CA MET A 145 -3.50 22.03 -4.25
C MET A 145 -4.64 23.05 -4.22
N LYS A 146 -5.48 23.08 -5.26
CA LYS A 146 -6.67 23.95 -5.31
C LYS A 146 -7.66 23.65 -4.19
N ALA A 147 -7.90 22.38 -3.88
CA ALA A 147 -8.81 22.00 -2.80
C ALA A 147 -8.31 22.43 -1.41
N THR A 148 -7.00 22.57 -1.23
CA THR A 148 -6.35 22.88 0.04
C THR A 148 -5.79 24.31 0.11
N ASN A 149 -6.00 25.12 -0.92
CA ASN A 149 -5.38 26.44 -1.14
C ASN A 149 -3.84 26.44 -1.08
N ALA A 150 -3.18 25.28 -1.25
CA ALA A 150 -1.73 25.20 -1.19
C ALA A 150 -1.08 25.86 -2.42
N PRO A 151 -0.13 26.79 -2.25
CA PRO A 151 0.54 27.46 -3.37
C PRO A 151 1.59 26.59 -4.05
N LYS A 152 2.08 25.53 -3.40
CA LYS A 152 3.17 24.67 -3.89
C LYS A 152 2.86 23.19 -3.79
N GLY A 153 3.35 22.44 -4.77
CA GLY A 153 3.28 20.99 -4.83
C GLY A 153 4.68 20.35 -4.91
N TYR A 154 4.85 19.19 -4.28
CA TYR A 154 6.06 18.37 -4.43
C TYR A 154 5.73 16.98 -4.91
N ILE A 155 6.51 16.46 -5.87
CA ILE A 155 6.44 15.05 -6.28
C ILE A 155 7.64 14.32 -5.66
N ALA A 156 7.37 13.53 -4.62
CA ALA A 156 8.36 12.77 -3.89
C ALA A 156 8.58 11.41 -4.55
N ILE A 157 9.79 11.14 -5.03
CA ILE A 157 10.15 9.91 -5.75
C ILE A 157 11.58 9.49 -5.42
N LYS A 158 11.88 8.19 -5.41
CA LYS A 158 13.24 7.72 -5.12
C LYS A 158 14.19 8.02 -6.27
N CYS A 159 15.42 8.42 -5.96
CA CYS A 159 16.47 8.76 -6.92
C CYS A 159 16.77 7.63 -7.93
N LYS A 160 16.60 6.36 -7.53
CA LYS A 160 16.79 5.21 -8.44
C LYS A 160 15.85 5.18 -9.64
N HIS A 161 14.73 5.90 -9.61
CA HIS A 161 13.75 5.93 -10.70
C HIS A 161 14.09 7.05 -11.69
N GLU A 162 15.32 7.02 -12.21
CA GLU A 162 15.89 8.08 -13.05
C GLU A 162 15.01 8.40 -14.28
N ASN A 163 14.45 7.37 -14.91
CA ASN A 163 13.57 7.54 -16.08
C ASN A 163 12.27 8.27 -15.71
N ALA A 164 11.56 7.82 -14.68
CA ALA A 164 10.36 8.50 -14.18
C ALA A 164 10.66 9.95 -13.73
N ILE A 165 11.79 10.18 -13.05
CA ILE A 165 12.23 11.53 -12.65
C ILE A 165 12.43 12.42 -13.88
N LYS A 166 13.10 11.92 -14.91
CA LYS A 166 13.33 12.66 -16.15
C LYS A 166 12.02 13.04 -16.81
N ILE A 167 11.10 12.08 -16.97
CA ILE A 167 9.77 12.30 -17.57
C ILE A 167 8.99 13.37 -16.78
N LEU A 168 8.94 13.26 -15.45
CA LEU A 168 8.27 14.23 -14.59
C LEU A 168 8.87 15.64 -14.72
N LYS A 169 10.21 15.76 -14.69
CA LYS A 169 10.90 17.04 -14.87
C LYS A 169 10.66 17.64 -16.25
N ASP A 170 10.60 16.81 -17.29
CA ASP A 170 10.30 17.24 -18.65
C ASP A 170 8.88 17.82 -18.77
N HIS A 171 7.89 17.19 -18.14
CA HIS A 171 6.49 17.65 -18.11
C HIS A 171 6.27 18.88 -17.22
N LEU A 172 7.19 19.13 -16.28
CA LEU A 172 7.16 20.30 -15.39
C LEU A 172 8.04 21.47 -15.88
N LYS A 173 8.55 21.43 -17.11
CA LYS A 173 9.32 22.54 -17.68
C LYS A 173 8.49 23.83 -17.68
N GLY A 174 9.00 24.86 -16.99
CA GLY A 174 8.34 26.16 -16.84
C GLY A 174 7.28 26.22 -15.74
N ALA A 175 7.01 25.11 -15.05
CA ALA A 175 6.19 25.12 -13.84
C ALA A 175 6.94 25.85 -12.70
N SER A 176 6.22 26.68 -11.96
CA SER A 176 6.73 27.36 -10.75
C SER A 176 6.01 26.91 -9.48
N ASP A 177 4.91 26.17 -9.65
CA ASP A 177 4.02 25.66 -8.62
C ASP A 177 4.44 24.27 -8.12
N ILE A 178 5.06 23.44 -8.96
CA ILE A 178 5.37 22.03 -8.63
C ILE A 178 6.86 21.72 -8.87
N GLU A 179 7.47 20.97 -7.93
CA GLU A 179 8.86 20.52 -8.00
C GLU A 179 9.00 19.01 -7.73
N VAL A 180 9.91 18.33 -8.44
CA VAL A 180 10.26 16.93 -8.15
C VAL A 180 11.30 16.89 -7.02
N LYS A 181 11.01 16.14 -5.96
CA LYS A 181 11.89 15.91 -4.81
C LYS A 181 12.39 14.47 -4.80
N GLU A 182 13.69 14.32 -5.06
CA GLU A 182 14.36 13.02 -5.09
C GLU A 182 14.69 12.55 -3.66
N LEU A 183 14.29 11.33 -3.33
CA LEU A 183 14.49 10.70 -2.02
C LEU A 183 15.49 9.54 -2.12
N GLN A 184 16.11 9.19 -0.98
CA GLN A 184 17.00 8.03 -0.90
C GLN A 184 16.26 6.71 -1.16
N ASP A 185 16.94 5.71 -1.74
CA ASP A 185 16.37 4.37 -1.92
C ASP A 185 16.47 3.52 -0.64
N ILE A 186 15.72 3.92 0.38
CA ILE A 186 15.57 3.14 1.60
C ILE A 186 14.10 2.89 1.92
N TYR A 187 13.80 1.74 2.52
CA TYR A 187 12.51 1.52 3.16
C TYR A 187 12.62 2.02 4.61
N PRO A 188 11.68 2.85 5.11
CA PRO A 188 10.32 3.10 4.64
C PRO A 188 10.11 4.55 4.14
N MET A 189 10.87 5.03 3.15
CA MET A 189 10.74 6.43 2.66
C MET A 189 9.34 6.82 2.16
N GLY A 190 8.42 5.88 1.92
CA GLY A 190 7.04 6.16 1.56
C GLY A 190 6.14 6.50 2.75
N GLU A 191 6.63 6.37 3.98
CA GLU A 191 5.90 6.75 5.19
C GLU A 191 5.77 8.27 5.27
N GLU A 192 4.59 8.77 5.61
CA GLU A 192 4.26 10.19 5.45
C GLU A 192 5.18 11.13 6.23
N ARG A 193 5.60 10.76 7.44
CA ARG A 193 6.48 11.57 8.29
C ARG A 193 7.94 11.45 7.83
N ALA A 194 8.34 10.30 7.30
CA ALA A 194 9.65 10.13 6.66
C ALA A 194 9.80 11.03 5.42
N ILE A 195 8.78 11.10 4.55
CA ILE A 195 8.77 12.02 3.40
C ILE A 195 8.88 13.48 3.86
N ILE A 196 8.08 13.87 4.85
CA ILE A 196 8.10 15.23 5.40
C ILE A 196 9.48 15.57 5.95
N HIS A 197 10.11 14.66 6.68
CA HIS A 197 11.46 14.87 7.17
C HIS A 197 12.48 14.98 6.03
N ALA A 198 12.40 14.11 5.03
CA ALA A 198 13.33 14.11 3.90
C ALA A 198 13.25 15.40 3.05
N ILE A 199 12.05 15.97 2.89
CA ILE A 199 11.84 17.17 2.06
C ILE A 199 11.98 18.47 2.85
N LEU A 200 11.45 18.51 4.08
CA LEU A 200 11.34 19.74 4.88
C LEU A 200 12.28 19.77 6.09
N GLY A 201 13.07 18.70 6.33
CA GLY A 201 13.98 18.59 7.47
C GLY A 201 13.28 18.46 8.83
N LYS A 202 11.95 18.32 8.85
CA LYS A 202 11.14 18.35 10.08
C LYS A 202 10.65 16.96 10.46
N TRP A 203 11.05 16.46 11.62
CA TRP A 203 10.38 15.32 12.23
C TRP A 203 9.07 15.76 12.87
N LEU A 204 8.03 14.96 12.65
CA LEU A 204 6.78 15.04 13.39
C LEU A 204 6.79 14.01 14.52
N GLU A 205 6.19 14.34 15.65
CA GLU A 205 5.94 13.40 16.74
C GLU A 205 4.91 12.34 16.32
N PRO A 206 4.90 11.13 16.91
CA PRO A 206 3.97 10.06 16.52
C PRO A 206 2.48 10.40 16.61
N THR A 207 2.13 11.40 17.41
CA THR A 207 0.77 11.93 17.57
C THR A 207 0.43 13.07 16.62
N GLN A 208 1.43 13.67 15.95
CA GLN A 208 1.25 14.82 15.07
C GLN A 208 0.82 14.39 13.66
N LEU A 209 0.00 15.23 13.04
CA LEU A 209 -0.46 15.06 11.66
C LEU A 209 0.41 15.89 10.70
N PRO A 210 0.46 15.54 9.40
CA PRO A 210 1.14 16.33 8.36
C PRO A 210 0.81 17.83 8.35
N LEU A 211 -0.39 18.20 8.81
CA LEU A 211 -0.83 19.60 8.92
C LEU A 211 0.06 20.44 9.86
N GLU A 212 0.71 19.83 10.85
CA GLU A 212 1.70 20.48 11.73
C GLU A 212 2.96 20.93 10.97
N ALA A 213 3.22 20.31 9.82
CA ALA A 213 4.26 20.73 8.87
C ALA A 213 3.68 21.55 7.70
N LYS A 214 2.43 22.03 7.83
CA LYS A 214 1.68 22.73 6.78
C LYS A 214 1.64 21.95 5.47
N CYS A 215 1.45 20.63 5.55
CA CYS A 215 1.41 19.81 4.35
C CYS A 215 0.33 18.74 4.35
N VAL A 216 -0.05 18.32 3.14
CA VAL A 216 -0.91 17.16 2.91
C VAL A 216 -0.18 16.19 1.99
N VAL A 217 0.01 14.95 2.44
CA VAL A 217 0.68 13.89 1.65
C VAL A 217 -0.37 12.99 0.99
N ILE A 218 -0.38 12.88 -0.34
CA ILE A 218 -1.34 12.07 -1.11
C ILE A 218 -0.58 11.10 -2.01
N ASN A 219 -0.99 9.83 -2.04
CA ASN A 219 -0.40 8.83 -2.94
C ASN A 219 -0.65 9.18 -4.43
N GLY A 220 0.32 8.89 -5.30
CA GLY A 220 0.25 9.20 -6.74
C GLY A 220 -0.99 8.65 -7.46
N GLU A 221 -1.37 7.40 -7.20
CA GLU A 221 -2.59 6.81 -7.78
C GLU A 221 -3.87 7.44 -7.23
N THR A 222 -3.87 7.84 -5.95
CA THR A 222 -4.96 8.64 -5.41
C THR A 222 -5.10 9.97 -6.15
N LEU A 223 -4.00 10.63 -6.51
CA LEU A 223 -4.05 11.85 -7.35
C LEU A 223 -4.58 11.56 -8.75
N ALA A 224 -4.17 10.44 -9.36
CA ALA A 224 -4.71 10.03 -10.65
C ALA A 224 -6.23 9.81 -10.61
N ASN A 225 -6.73 9.21 -9.53
CA ASN A 225 -8.16 9.05 -9.30
C ASN A 225 -8.88 10.38 -9.08
N ILE A 226 -8.22 11.41 -8.50
CA ILE A 226 -8.80 12.76 -8.42
C ILE A 226 -8.97 13.34 -9.83
N THR A 227 -7.95 13.23 -10.70
CA THR A 227 -8.05 13.71 -12.09
C THR A 227 -9.20 13.04 -12.83
N ARG A 228 -9.28 11.71 -12.78
CA ARG A 228 -10.34 10.93 -13.43
C ARG A 228 -11.74 11.29 -12.89
N ALA A 229 -11.86 11.54 -11.60
CA ALA A 229 -13.14 11.96 -11.01
C ALA A 229 -13.53 13.38 -11.44
N VAL A 230 -12.58 14.32 -11.51
CA VAL A 230 -12.86 15.72 -11.86
C VAL A 230 -13.08 15.92 -13.35
N GLU A 231 -12.26 15.30 -14.20
CA GLU A 231 -12.33 15.48 -15.66
C GLU A 231 -13.35 14.54 -16.31
N ASP A 232 -13.39 13.27 -15.89
CA ASP A 232 -14.20 12.24 -16.56
C ASP A 232 -15.49 11.87 -15.79
N ARG A 233 -15.61 12.33 -14.54
CA ARG A 233 -16.63 11.86 -13.58
C ARG A 233 -16.58 10.35 -13.37
N LYS A 234 -15.37 9.78 -13.43
CA LYS A 234 -15.12 8.35 -13.21
C LYS A 234 -15.04 8.05 -11.69
N PRO A 235 -15.90 7.18 -11.15
CA PRO A 235 -15.74 6.67 -9.79
C PRO A 235 -14.54 5.71 -9.68
N VAL A 236 -14.09 5.40 -8.46
CA VAL A 236 -13.01 4.41 -8.27
C VAL A 236 -13.55 2.99 -8.44
N ILE A 237 -13.46 2.50 -9.68
CA ILE A 237 -13.92 1.18 -10.10
C ILE A 237 -12.81 0.28 -10.64
N ASP A 238 -11.64 0.84 -10.91
CA ASP A 238 -10.48 0.11 -11.41
C ASP A 238 -9.27 0.37 -10.51
N LYS A 239 -8.32 -0.58 -10.54
CA LYS A 239 -7.10 -0.55 -9.76
C LYS A 239 -5.92 -1.05 -10.58
N ASP A 240 -4.79 -0.36 -10.48
CA ASP A 240 -3.54 -0.87 -11.05
C ASP A 240 -2.86 -1.80 -10.03
N ILE A 241 -2.39 -2.96 -10.47
CA ILE A 241 -1.89 -4.00 -9.56
C ILE A 241 -0.67 -4.72 -10.14
N THR A 242 0.27 -5.09 -9.27
CA THR A 242 1.42 -5.93 -9.64
C THR A 242 1.20 -7.38 -9.19
N ILE A 243 1.29 -8.33 -10.10
CA ILE A 243 1.30 -9.78 -9.82
C ILE A 243 2.71 -10.31 -10.07
N ILE A 244 3.32 -10.92 -9.06
CA ILE A 244 4.71 -11.39 -9.13
C ILE A 244 4.92 -12.62 -8.23
N GLY A 245 6.03 -13.32 -8.42
CA GLY A 245 6.46 -14.37 -7.51
C GLY A 245 6.70 -15.68 -8.24
N LYS A 246 6.32 -16.79 -7.60
CA LYS A 246 6.49 -18.15 -8.11
C LYS A 246 5.43 -18.48 -9.17
N LEU A 247 5.59 -17.91 -10.35
CA LEU A 247 4.69 -18.09 -11.50
C LEU A 247 5.38 -18.89 -12.61
N LYS A 248 4.59 -19.56 -13.46
CA LYS A 248 5.14 -20.34 -14.60
C LYS A 248 5.81 -19.46 -15.65
N THR A 249 5.46 -18.18 -15.70
CA THR A 249 6.06 -17.16 -16.58
C THR A 249 7.40 -16.63 -16.04
N GLY A 250 7.85 -17.13 -14.89
CA GLY A 250 9.05 -16.67 -14.19
C GLY A 250 8.72 -15.66 -13.10
N ASN A 251 9.74 -14.98 -12.59
CA ASN A 251 9.65 -14.11 -11.43
C ASN A 251 9.66 -12.60 -11.75
N LYS A 252 9.47 -12.25 -13.03
CA LYS A 252 9.32 -10.85 -13.45
C LYS A 252 7.95 -10.30 -13.02
N PRO A 253 7.85 -9.00 -12.69
CA PRO A 253 6.58 -8.38 -12.35
C PRO A 253 5.64 -8.33 -13.57
N ASN A 254 4.38 -8.73 -13.36
CA ASN A 254 3.28 -8.50 -14.28
C ASN A 254 2.50 -7.28 -13.77
N VAL A 255 2.58 -6.16 -14.49
CA VAL A 255 1.85 -4.94 -14.14
C VAL A 255 0.57 -4.89 -14.96
N LEU A 256 -0.56 -5.00 -14.26
CA LEU A 256 -1.90 -4.96 -14.85
C LEU A 256 -2.53 -3.61 -14.55
N PHE A 257 -3.04 -2.94 -15.59
CA PHE A 257 -3.68 -1.63 -15.49
C PHE A 257 -5.18 -1.77 -15.63
N ASP A 258 -5.91 -0.84 -14.98
CA ASP A 258 -7.37 -0.77 -15.03
C ASP A 258 -8.08 -2.09 -14.66
N VAL A 259 -7.55 -2.82 -13.67
CA VAL A 259 -8.17 -4.08 -13.22
C VAL A 259 -9.45 -3.76 -12.45
N PRO A 260 -10.62 -4.33 -12.81
CA PRO A 260 -11.86 -4.05 -12.11
C PRO A 260 -11.76 -4.41 -10.62
N VAL A 261 -12.18 -3.49 -9.75
CA VAL A 261 -12.30 -3.76 -8.30
C VAL A 261 -13.27 -4.92 -8.09
N GLY A 262 -12.92 -5.84 -7.20
CA GLY A 262 -13.68 -7.07 -6.94
C GLY A 262 -13.30 -8.26 -7.82
N THR A 263 -12.32 -8.10 -8.72
CA THR A 263 -11.73 -9.21 -9.46
C THR A 263 -11.06 -10.20 -8.51
N PRO A 264 -11.30 -11.52 -8.63
CA PRO A 264 -10.59 -12.54 -7.85
C PRO A 264 -9.08 -12.50 -8.11
N ILE A 265 -8.27 -12.53 -7.04
CA ILE A 265 -6.80 -12.54 -7.14
C ILE A 265 -6.31 -13.82 -7.83
N HIS A 266 -6.99 -14.95 -7.60
CA HIS A 266 -6.74 -16.20 -8.32
C HIS A 266 -6.76 -16.01 -9.84
N ASP A 267 -7.77 -15.31 -10.37
CA ASP A 267 -7.92 -15.12 -11.81
C ASP A 267 -6.76 -14.31 -12.40
N LEU A 268 -6.27 -13.31 -11.66
CA LEU A 268 -5.10 -12.52 -12.08
C LEU A 268 -3.81 -13.35 -12.04
N ILE A 269 -3.67 -14.25 -11.07
CA ILE A 269 -2.54 -15.17 -11.00
C ILE A 269 -2.56 -16.12 -12.20
N GLU A 270 -3.72 -16.69 -12.54
CA GLU A 270 -3.87 -17.56 -13.71
C GLU A 270 -3.65 -16.81 -15.03
N GLU A 271 -4.14 -15.56 -15.16
CA GLU A 271 -3.85 -14.68 -16.30
C GLU A 271 -2.34 -14.41 -16.46
N CYS A 272 -1.61 -14.29 -15.34
CA CYS A 272 -0.16 -14.13 -15.31
C CYS A 272 0.62 -15.45 -15.48
N GLY A 273 -0.06 -16.54 -15.86
CA GLY A 273 0.52 -17.85 -16.18
C GLY A 273 0.33 -18.93 -15.12
N GLY A 274 -0.31 -18.60 -14.00
CA GLY A 274 -0.58 -19.53 -12.90
C GLY A 274 0.67 -19.83 -12.05
N ILE A 275 0.43 -20.52 -10.94
CA ILE A 275 1.46 -20.85 -9.95
C ILE A 275 2.41 -21.94 -10.49
N ASP A 276 3.71 -21.74 -10.28
CA ASP A 276 4.75 -22.73 -10.59
C ASP A 276 4.97 -23.70 -9.41
N GLY A 277 4.35 -24.88 -9.46
CA GLY A 277 4.57 -25.95 -8.47
C GLY A 277 4.02 -25.63 -7.08
N GLU A 278 4.65 -26.18 -6.04
CA GLU A 278 4.28 -25.88 -4.65
C GLU A 278 4.71 -24.46 -4.25
N PHE A 279 3.83 -23.76 -3.54
CA PHE A 279 4.07 -22.41 -3.04
C PHE A 279 3.91 -22.36 -1.51
N GLY A 280 4.39 -21.27 -0.91
CA GLY A 280 4.26 -21.03 0.54
C GLY A 280 2.96 -20.33 0.88
N GLU A 281 2.81 -19.09 0.46
CA GLU A 281 1.60 -18.31 0.64
C GLU A 281 1.39 -17.31 -0.50
N VAL A 282 0.20 -16.73 -0.57
CA VAL A 282 -0.09 -15.56 -1.40
C VAL A 282 -0.12 -14.35 -0.49
N VAL A 283 0.82 -13.42 -0.67
CA VAL A 283 0.84 -12.14 0.06
C VAL A 283 0.04 -11.12 -0.74
N ILE A 284 -1.05 -10.61 -0.15
CA ILE A 284 -1.84 -9.51 -0.72
C ILE A 284 -1.24 -8.19 -0.23
N GLY A 285 -0.80 -7.37 -1.17
CA GLY A 285 -0.01 -6.15 -0.92
C GLY A 285 1.48 -6.36 -1.17
N GLY A 286 2.28 -5.51 -0.54
CA GLY A 286 3.74 -5.55 -0.66
C GLY A 286 4.42 -6.46 0.38
N PRO A 287 5.73 -6.70 0.24
CA PRO A 287 6.49 -7.57 1.14
C PRO A 287 6.48 -7.12 2.60
N TYR A 288 6.48 -5.81 2.88
CA TYR A 288 6.59 -5.28 4.24
C TYR A 288 5.25 -5.20 4.96
N THR A 289 4.21 -4.71 4.27
CA THR A 289 2.90 -4.42 4.86
C THR A 289 1.79 -5.38 4.44
N GLY A 290 2.06 -6.24 3.45
CA GLY A 290 1.11 -7.21 2.95
C GLY A 290 0.78 -8.32 3.94
N LYS A 291 -0.38 -8.95 3.71
CA LYS A 291 -0.93 -10.02 4.56
C LYS A 291 -1.05 -11.31 3.77
N ALA A 292 -1.00 -12.44 4.49
CA ALA A 292 -1.40 -13.72 3.89
C ALA A 292 -2.86 -13.62 3.45
N GLY A 293 -3.12 -13.86 2.17
CA GLY A 293 -4.46 -13.96 1.60
C GLY A 293 -4.84 -15.41 1.34
N ASP A 294 -6.13 -15.70 1.43
CA ASP A 294 -6.69 -16.90 0.84
C ASP A 294 -6.82 -16.67 -0.67
N ILE A 295 -6.18 -17.50 -1.48
CA ILE A 295 -6.17 -17.36 -2.94
C ILE A 295 -7.59 -17.39 -3.55
N LYS A 296 -8.52 -18.12 -2.93
CA LYS A 296 -9.90 -18.29 -3.44
C LYS A 296 -10.83 -17.15 -3.03
N GLU A 297 -10.57 -16.55 -1.87
CA GLU A 297 -11.43 -15.50 -1.31
C GLU A 297 -10.90 -14.09 -1.56
N SER A 298 -9.59 -13.93 -1.77
CA SER A 298 -8.98 -12.61 -1.96
C SER A 298 -9.40 -11.99 -3.28
N VAL A 299 -9.79 -10.71 -3.23
CA VAL A 299 -10.16 -9.91 -4.40
C VAL A 299 -9.39 -8.60 -4.46
N VAL A 300 -9.36 -8.00 -5.65
CA VAL A 300 -8.88 -6.63 -5.84
C VAL A 300 -9.78 -5.65 -5.09
N THR A 301 -9.18 -4.74 -4.33
CA THR A 301 -9.87 -3.65 -3.63
C THR A 301 -9.26 -2.31 -4.06
N LYS A 302 -9.88 -1.21 -3.65
CA LYS A 302 -9.32 0.14 -3.88
C LYS A 302 -7.93 0.38 -3.26
N MET A 303 -7.51 -0.49 -2.34
CA MET A 303 -6.23 -0.40 -1.63
C MET A 303 -5.20 -1.43 -2.13
N SER A 304 -5.56 -2.28 -3.10
CA SER A 304 -4.70 -3.38 -3.53
C SER A 304 -3.51 -2.89 -4.37
N GLY A 305 -2.29 -3.03 -3.86
CA GLY A 305 -1.07 -2.72 -4.62
C GLY A 305 -0.45 -3.91 -5.36
N GLY A 306 -0.71 -5.13 -4.91
CA GLY A 306 -0.13 -6.32 -5.53
C GLY A 306 -0.59 -7.64 -4.93
N ALA A 307 -0.21 -8.74 -5.58
CA ALA A 307 -0.25 -10.07 -5.01
C ALA A 307 1.05 -10.81 -5.33
N ILE A 308 1.62 -11.45 -4.32
CA ILE A 308 2.92 -12.12 -4.41
C ILE A 308 2.78 -13.58 -4.03
N VAL A 309 3.00 -14.48 -4.98
CA VAL A 309 3.04 -15.93 -4.74
C VAL A 309 4.44 -16.28 -4.26
N THR A 310 4.61 -16.82 -3.06
CA THR A 310 5.93 -17.03 -2.47
C THR A 310 6.40 -18.47 -2.56
N ILE A 311 7.71 -18.70 -2.44
CA ILE A 311 8.24 -20.01 -2.04
C ILE A 311 7.78 -20.38 -0.61
N GLN A 312 7.90 -21.66 -0.25
CA GLN A 312 7.66 -22.13 1.11
C GLN A 312 8.60 -21.45 2.11
N LEU A 313 8.07 -21.15 3.30
CA LEU A 313 8.88 -20.63 4.39
C LEU A 313 9.82 -21.72 4.93
N PRO A 314 11.04 -21.37 5.36
CA PRO A 314 11.97 -22.34 5.91
C PRO A 314 11.46 -22.88 7.25
N GLU A 315 11.52 -24.20 7.43
CA GLU A 315 11.18 -24.80 8.71
C GLU A 315 12.27 -24.57 9.77
N TYR A 316 11.85 -24.27 10.99
CA TYR A 316 12.71 -24.20 12.16
C TYR A 316 11.95 -24.65 13.41
N LYS A 317 12.18 -25.90 13.84
CA LYS A 317 11.61 -26.46 15.07
C LYS A 317 12.46 -26.08 16.28
N GLY A 318 12.33 -24.85 16.74
CA GLY A 318 13.06 -24.38 17.93
C GLY A 318 12.62 -23.01 18.41
N PRO A 319 13.25 -22.53 19.51
CA PRO A 319 12.87 -21.28 20.16
C PRO A 319 13.26 -20.05 19.34
N LEU A 320 12.24 -19.29 18.93
CA LEU A 320 12.31 -18.11 18.08
C LEU A 320 11.87 -16.87 18.86
N GLY A 321 12.68 -15.81 18.79
CA GLY A 321 12.33 -14.48 19.30
C GLY A 321 11.75 -13.60 18.19
N LEU A 322 10.77 -12.76 18.51
CA LEU A 322 10.17 -11.81 17.56
C LEU A 322 10.61 -10.38 17.88
N LEU A 323 11.15 -9.67 16.89
CA LEU A 323 11.42 -8.23 16.97
C LEU A 323 10.42 -7.47 16.09
N VAL A 324 9.42 -6.87 16.73
CA VAL A 324 8.31 -6.17 16.08
C VAL A 324 8.70 -4.73 15.75
N CYS A 325 8.50 -4.31 14.50
CA CYS A 325 8.67 -2.93 14.06
C CYS A 325 7.31 -2.27 13.73
N ALA A 326 7.24 -0.95 13.84
CA ALA A 326 6.09 -0.17 13.37
C ALA A 326 6.05 -0.03 11.83
N CYS A 327 7.20 -0.18 11.17
CA CYS A 327 7.33 0.04 9.73
C CYS A 327 7.13 -1.23 8.90
N GLY A 328 6.99 -2.42 9.49
CA GLY A 328 6.84 -3.67 8.75
C GLY A 328 5.74 -4.54 9.36
N ALA A 329 5.89 -5.86 9.28
CA ALA A 329 4.96 -6.80 9.87
C ALA A 329 4.73 -6.54 11.37
N ASN A 330 3.45 -6.49 11.77
CA ASN A 330 3.03 -6.44 13.16
C ASN A 330 3.26 -7.80 13.86
N GLU A 331 2.98 -7.86 15.17
CA GLU A 331 3.18 -9.09 15.94
C GLU A 331 2.33 -10.27 15.42
N GLU A 332 1.07 -10.02 15.07
CA GLU A 332 0.16 -11.02 14.50
C GLU A 332 0.78 -11.69 13.26
N ARG A 333 1.26 -10.88 12.31
CA ARG A 333 1.91 -11.38 11.09
C ARG A 333 3.22 -12.11 11.38
N LEU A 334 4.02 -11.64 12.34
CA LEU A 334 5.23 -12.36 12.73
C LEU A 334 4.93 -13.71 13.39
N ARG A 335 3.85 -13.81 14.17
CA ARG A 335 3.40 -15.07 14.77
C ARG A 335 2.84 -16.03 13.71
N ASP A 336 2.08 -15.52 12.75
CA ASP A 336 1.62 -16.30 11.58
C ASP A 336 2.82 -16.89 10.81
N ILE A 337 3.83 -16.08 10.51
CA ILE A 337 5.07 -16.54 9.87
C ILE A 337 5.81 -17.56 10.73
N ALA A 338 5.97 -17.31 12.03
CA ALA A 338 6.60 -18.26 12.95
C ALA A 338 5.86 -19.62 12.99
N SER A 339 4.53 -19.58 12.98
CA SER A 339 3.67 -20.77 12.90
C SER A 339 3.91 -21.55 11.61
N LYS A 340 3.93 -20.86 10.46
CA LYS A 340 4.24 -21.46 9.14
C LYS A 340 5.67 -22.04 9.08
N MET A 341 6.61 -21.43 9.79
CA MET A 341 7.97 -21.95 9.98
C MET A 341 8.06 -23.11 10.98
N LYS A 342 6.96 -23.49 11.65
CA LYS A 342 6.92 -24.51 12.73
C LYS A 342 7.82 -24.16 13.92
N ALA A 343 8.00 -22.87 14.19
CA ALA A 343 8.86 -22.35 15.25
C ALA A 343 8.07 -22.04 16.53
N GLU A 344 8.74 -22.20 17.68
CA GLU A 344 8.16 -21.90 18.98
C GLU A 344 8.52 -20.47 19.38
N VAL A 345 7.53 -19.59 19.52
CA VAL A 345 7.77 -18.21 19.94
C VAL A 345 8.01 -18.15 21.45
N VAL A 346 9.26 -17.86 21.86
CA VAL A 346 9.66 -17.81 23.28
C VAL A 346 9.75 -16.40 23.85
N GLY A 347 9.82 -15.38 22.98
CA GLY A 347 9.92 -13.99 23.42
C GLY A 347 9.52 -13.02 22.32
N VAL A 348 8.93 -11.91 22.72
CA VAL A 348 8.57 -10.80 21.82
C VAL A 348 9.11 -9.51 22.41
N THR A 349 9.67 -8.68 21.54
CA THR A 349 10.05 -7.31 21.89
C THR A 349 9.76 -6.37 20.73
N LYS A 350 9.38 -5.14 21.07
CA LYS A 350 9.23 -4.08 20.07
C LYS A 350 10.60 -3.43 19.82
N CYS A 351 10.79 -2.95 18.60
CA CYS A 351 11.91 -2.10 18.22
C CYS A 351 11.96 -0.86 19.13
N LYS A 352 13.16 -0.41 19.50
CA LYS A 352 13.36 0.75 20.39
C LYS A 352 12.68 2.03 19.88
N ASN A 353 12.46 2.12 18.57
CA ASN A 353 11.84 3.29 17.95
C ASN A 353 10.31 3.24 17.91
N VAL A 354 9.70 2.19 18.46
CA VAL A 354 8.24 2.01 18.43
C VAL A 354 7.61 2.71 19.63
N GLU A 355 6.59 3.52 19.35
CA GLU A 355 5.63 4.04 20.31
C GLU A 355 4.24 3.51 19.97
N GLU A 356 3.44 3.23 21.00
CA GLU A 356 2.06 2.79 20.80
C GLU A 356 1.12 3.98 20.96
N ILE A 357 0.49 4.37 19.85
CA ILE A 357 -0.43 5.50 19.79
C ILE A 357 -1.80 4.96 19.42
N ARG A 358 -2.75 5.06 20.36
CA ARG A 358 -4.16 4.65 20.15
C ARG A 358 -4.29 3.22 19.61
N GLY A 359 -3.51 2.29 20.16
CA GLY A 359 -3.51 0.87 19.76
C GLY A 359 -2.76 0.56 18.47
N ALA A 360 -2.12 1.54 17.84
CA ALA A 360 -1.28 1.34 16.66
C ALA A 360 0.19 1.62 16.98
N ASN A 361 1.09 0.76 16.50
CA ASN A 361 2.53 1.00 16.58
C ASN A 361 2.91 2.10 15.57
N LYS A 362 3.58 3.15 16.05
CA LYS A 362 4.16 4.23 15.25
C LYS A 362 5.66 4.29 15.51
N CYS A 363 6.43 4.61 14.48
CA CYS A 363 7.87 4.78 14.61
C CYS A 363 8.18 6.23 14.97
N LYS A 364 9.10 6.51 15.90
CA LYS A 364 9.50 7.90 16.23
C LYS A 364 10.25 8.57 15.08
N THR A 365 11.15 7.84 14.43
CA THR A 365 11.96 8.29 13.29
C THR A 365 12.01 7.19 12.21
N PRO A 366 10.94 6.98 11.43
CA PRO A 366 10.89 5.95 10.40
C PRO A 366 12.04 6.08 9.38
N GLY A 367 12.87 5.05 9.28
CA GLY A 367 14.05 5.04 8.39
C GLY A 367 15.35 5.54 9.03
N ASP A 368 15.31 6.08 10.25
CA ASP A 368 16.49 6.52 11.01
C ASP A 368 16.48 5.83 12.39
N CYS A 369 17.20 4.71 12.51
CA CYS A 369 16.97 3.75 13.58
C CYS A 369 18.02 3.80 14.70
N PRO A 370 17.59 3.83 15.98
CA PRO A 370 18.50 3.58 17.08
C PRO A 370 18.94 2.10 17.07
N GLY A 371 20.18 1.82 17.48
CA GLY A 371 20.68 0.44 17.55
C GLY A 371 19.81 -0.51 18.40
N GLN A 372 19.64 -1.75 17.93
CA GLN A 372 18.70 -2.73 18.51
C GLN A 372 19.32 -3.72 19.50
N VAL A 373 20.57 -3.50 19.94
CA VAL A 373 21.34 -4.45 20.79
C VAL A 373 20.57 -4.90 22.03
N ALA A 374 19.93 -3.98 22.75
CA ALA A 374 19.19 -4.28 23.96
C ALA A 374 18.00 -5.23 23.71
N GLY A 375 17.28 -5.03 22.59
CA GLY A 375 16.19 -5.91 22.17
C GLY A 375 16.68 -7.33 21.87
N ILE A 376 17.82 -7.45 21.19
CA ILE A 376 18.42 -8.76 20.87
C ILE A 376 18.90 -9.47 22.14
N MET A 377 19.54 -8.75 23.07
CA MET A 377 19.97 -9.32 24.35
C MET A 377 18.78 -9.80 25.19
N LYS A 378 17.66 -9.05 25.19
CA LYS A 378 16.42 -9.46 25.85
C LYS A 378 15.90 -10.77 25.25
N LEU A 379 15.72 -10.83 23.92
CA LEU A 379 15.25 -12.05 23.26
C LEU A 379 16.17 -13.26 23.53
N LYS A 380 17.49 -13.05 23.57
CA LYS A 380 18.45 -14.09 23.96
C LYS A 380 18.20 -14.60 25.39
N LYS A 381 17.97 -13.68 26.33
CA LYS A 381 17.67 -13.99 27.74
C LYS A 381 16.34 -14.73 27.87
N ASP A 382 15.36 -14.38 27.04
CA ASP A 382 14.06 -15.07 26.94
C ASP A 382 14.17 -16.45 26.27
N GLY A 383 15.39 -16.91 25.91
CA GLY A 383 15.66 -18.25 25.41
C GLY A 383 15.72 -18.37 23.89
N ALA A 384 15.57 -17.27 23.15
CA ALA A 384 15.60 -17.29 21.68
C ALA A 384 16.96 -17.80 21.17
N LYS A 385 16.92 -18.81 20.29
CA LYS A 385 18.10 -19.32 19.57
C LYS A 385 18.17 -18.78 18.15
N ARG A 386 17.07 -18.25 17.63
CA ARG A 386 16.99 -17.47 16.38
C ARG A 386 16.02 -16.31 16.59
N ILE A 387 16.09 -15.30 15.73
CA ILE A 387 15.12 -14.20 15.74
C ILE A 387 14.48 -14.02 14.36
N LEU A 388 13.21 -13.65 14.38
CA LEU A 388 12.44 -13.19 13.23
C LEU A 388 12.16 -11.69 13.43
N ILE A 389 12.54 -10.88 12.45
CA ILE A 389 12.47 -9.42 12.54
C ILE A 389 11.59 -8.82 11.45
N SER A 390 10.99 -7.65 11.74
CA SER A 390 10.18 -6.86 10.78
C SER A 390 10.66 -5.43 10.54
N ASN A 391 11.91 -5.20 10.85
CA ASN A 391 12.53 -3.90 10.83
C ASN A 391 12.71 -3.34 9.41
N CYS A 392 12.61 -2.02 9.27
CA CYS A 392 12.96 -1.33 8.03
C CYS A 392 14.44 -1.47 7.67
N SER A 393 14.86 -0.96 6.51
CA SER A 393 16.22 -1.12 5.96
C SER A 393 17.32 -0.80 6.98
N ASP A 394 17.27 0.40 7.57
CA ASP A 394 18.30 0.86 8.51
C ASP A 394 18.29 0.07 9.83
N CYS A 395 17.11 -0.13 10.42
CA CYS A 395 17.00 -0.94 11.62
C CYS A 395 17.51 -2.37 11.42
N SER A 396 17.25 -2.98 10.25
CA SER A 396 17.76 -4.31 9.90
C SER A 396 19.28 -4.33 9.82
N ASN A 397 19.92 -3.28 9.30
CA ASN A 397 21.37 -3.13 9.36
C ASN A 397 21.90 -3.14 10.81
N THR A 398 21.24 -2.42 11.72
CA THR A 398 21.64 -2.43 13.14
C THR A 398 21.54 -3.82 13.78
N VAL A 399 20.48 -4.58 13.46
CA VAL A 399 20.30 -5.96 13.96
C VAL A 399 21.37 -6.88 13.39
N MET A 400 21.66 -6.78 12.09
CA MET A 400 22.67 -7.59 11.41
C MET A 400 24.10 -7.27 11.85
N CYS A 401 24.34 -6.12 12.49
CA CYS A 401 25.60 -5.77 13.13
C CYS A 401 25.77 -6.39 14.52
N CYS A 402 24.69 -6.67 15.26
CA CYS A 402 24.80 -7.16 16.64
C CYS A 402 24.39 -8.62 16.84
N ALA A 403 23.31 -9.10 16.22
CA ALA A 403 22.80 -10.45 16.47
C ALA A 403 23.77 -11.57 16.07
N PRO A 404 24.45 -11.52 14.90
CA PRO A 404 25.44 -12.52 14.55
C PRO A 404 26.62 -12.59 15.54
N ASN A 405 27.10 -11.44 16.02
CA ASN A 405 28.17 -11.38 17.02
C ASN A 405 27.74 -11.98 18.37
N LEU A 406 26.43 -12.02 18.65
CA LEU A 406 25.86 -12.69 19.82
C LEU A 406 25.52 -14.16 19.57
N GLY A 407 25.85 -14.72 18.40
CA GLY A 407 25.57 -16.10 18.02
C GLY A 407 24.10 -16.39 17.71
N ILE A 408 23.32 -15.37 17.32
CA ILE A 408 21.89 -15.49 17.02
C ILE A 408 21.65 -15.28 15.52
N PRO A 409 21.26 -16.33 14.77
CA PRO A 409 20.82 -16.22 13.40
C PRO A 409 19.55 -15.37 13.27
N VAL A 410 19.45 -14.63 12.16
CA VAL A 410 18.37 -13.69 11.88
C VAL A 410 17.61 -14.13 10.63
N TYR A 411 16.30 -14.19 10.75
CA TYR A 411 15.36 -14.22 9.64
C TYR A 411 14.65 -12.88 9.54
N HIS A 412 14.51 -12.36 8.33
CA HIS A 412 13.65 -11.23 8.05
C HIS A 412 12.31 -11.76 7.51
N HIS A 413 11.19 -11.16 7.91
CA HIS A 413 9.89 -11.68 7.44
C HIS A 413 9.72 -11.61 5.92
N THR A 414 10.43 -10.70 5.25
CA THR A 414 10.40 -10.57 3.78
C THR A 414 11.32 -11.57 3.08
N ASP A 415 12.15 -12.34 3.80
CA ASP A 415 13.18 -13.18 3.19
C ASP A 415 12.60 -14.18 2.18
N HIS A 416 11.47 -14.82 2.50
CA HIS A 416 10.82 -15.79 1.61
C HIS A 416 10.26 -15.10 0.35
N VAL A 417 9.67 -13.91 0.49
CA VAL A 417 9.23 -13.08 -0.63
C VAL A 417 10.42 -12.72 -1.52
N PHE A 418 11.48 -12.14 -0.95
CA PHE A 418 12.63 -11.64 -1.71
C PHE A 418 13.40 -12.75 -2.41
N ARG A 419 13.56 -13.92 -1.78
CA ARG A 419 14.12 -15.10 -2.46
C ARG A 419 13.28 -15.60 -3.62
N THR A 420 11.96 -15.37 -3.59
CA THR A 420 11.08 -15.79 -4.68
C THR A 420 11.31 -14.97 -5.95
N ILE A 421 11.65 -13.69 -5.78
CA ILE A 421 11.75 -12.71 -6.85
C ILE A 421 13.20 -12.28 -7.14
N ASP A 422 14.18 -13.05 -6.64
CA ASP A 422 15.62 -12.74 -6.73
C ASP A 422 15.98 -11.32 -6.28
N HIS A 423 15.24 -10.78 -5.30
CA HIS A 423 15.51 -9.47 -4.74
C HIS A 423 16.57 -9.56 -3.64
N THR A 424 17.40 -8.51 -3.54
CA THR A 424 18.41 -8.41 -2.49
C THR A 424 17.74 -8.48 -1.11
N LEU A 425 18.24 -9.37 -0.24
CA LEU A 425 17.70 -9.53 1.11
C LEU A 425 17.89 -8.25 1.93
N THR A 426 16.98 -7.95 2.86
CA THR A 426 17.13 -6.85 3.82
C THR A 426 18.20 -7.20 4.87
N ARG A 427 19.45 -7.28 4.44
CA ARG A 427 20.59 -7.73 5.24
C ARG A 427 21.83 -6.95 4.81
N ARG A 428 22.32 -6.03 5.65
CA ARG A 428 23.52 -5.22 5.35
C ARG A 428 23.38 -4.47 4.03
N LEU A 429 22.30 -3.71 3.90
CA LEU A 429 22.06 -2.87 2.74
C LEU A 429 23.09 -1.71 2.71
N PRO A 430 23.65 -1.36 1.54
CA PRO A 430 24.44 -0.14 1.41
C PRO A 430 23.60 1.03 1.90
N ILE A 431 24.10 1.78 2.88
CA ILE A 431 23.52 3.06 3.22
C ILE A 431 24.25 4.04 2.30
N ASP A 432 23.56 4.53 1.25
CA ASP A 432 24.11 5.61 0.44
C ASP A 432 24.51 6.74 1.38
N LYS A 433 25.75 7.23 1.23
CA LYS A 433 26.25 8.31 2.07
C LYS A 433 25.35 9.53 1.85
N LYS A 434 24.80 10.03 2.96
CA LYS A 434 23.89 11.19 3.04
C LYS A 434 24.37 12.38 2.23
#